data_AF-A0A7G5Z7G2-F1
#
_entry.id   AF-A0A7G5Z7G2-F1
#
_cell.length_a   1.000
_cell.length_b   1.000
_cell.length_c   1.000
_cell.angle_alpha   90.00
_cell.angle_beta   90.00
_cell.angle_gamma   90.00
#
_symmetry.space_group_name_H-M   'P 1'
#
loop_
_entity.id
_entity.type
_entity.pdbx_description
1 polymer ?
#
loop_
_entity_poly.entity_id
_entity_poly.type
_entity_poly.pdbx_seq_one_letter_code
_entity_poly.pdbx_strand_id
1 'polypeptide(L)'
;MVEARSHLPIPFGWFAIGISDDFASGTVHTLNYFDTQFVLWRGEDGALRALDPYCPHLGAHLGHGGEVVGNDLQCPFHHWTFDGLGIVTGIPYSPSVPPLLKRACGRGWRVEEQHGVVYTWFHPDKAPPLWDLATAEELDGGDWERIDGRSWRIGVHVQEITENGIDYAHFRAVHGTKSPPEPTWEIKGYQRNSRVTTKMETPRGLVDGTIVVRNTGPGQSYIRFHGISELLVINLPTPIDRGATLLREEFYVPKGLDGSPRRAALGVARNIMFQVEQDMPIWENKRFEPRPILVRGDGPILDYRKQYAQYYAEPVDA
;
A
#
# COMPACT_ATOMS: atom_id res chain seq x y z
N MET A 1 -8.37 15.27 -26.25
CA MET A 1 -8.31 14.35 -25.10
C MET A 1 -6.84 14.12 -24.82
N VAL A 2 -6.37 14.37 -23.60
CA VAL A 2 -4.99 14.05 -23.21
C VAL A 2 -4.89 12.54 -23.11
N GLU A 3 -3.92 11.93 -23.78
CA GLU A 3 -3.70 10.48 -23.78
C GLU A 3 -3.35 10.01 -22.35
N ALA A 4 -3.79 8.81 -21.98
CA ALA A 4 -3.46 8.25 -20.66
C ALA A 4 -1.94 8.09 -20.52
N ARG A 5 -1.38 8.54 -19.39
CA ARG A 5 0.08 8.49 -19.14
C ARG A 5 0.61 7.07 -18.93
N SER A 6 -0.26 6.10 -18.66
CA SER A 6 0.07 4.68 -18.57
C SER A 6 -1.10 3.87 -19.14
N HIS A 7 -0.77 2.74 -19.77
CA HIS A 7 -1.72 1.73 -20.25
C HIS A 7 -1.70 0.46 -19.39
N LEU A 8 -0.88 0.43 -18.33
CA LEU A 8 -0.76 -0.73 -17.46
C LEU A 8 -2.07 -0.97 -16.68
N PRO A 9 -2.46 -2.24 -16.46
CA PRO A 9 -3.54 -2.59 -15.55
C PRO A 9 -3.12 -2.35 -14.09
N ILE A 10 -4.07 -2.35 -13.16
CA ILE A 10 -3.75 -2.27 -11.72
C ILE A 10 -3.24 -3.63 -11.26
N PRO A 11 -2.08 -3.72 -10.58
CA PRO A 11 -1.56 -4.99 -10.09
C PRO A 11 -2.39 -5.52 -8.93
N PHE A 12 -2.52 -6.83 -8.81
CA PHE A 12 -3.14 -7.49 -7.67
C PHE A 12 -2.17 -7.58 -6.49
N GLY A 13 -2.69 -7.53 -5.28
CA GLY A 13 -1.89 -7.56 -4.07
C GLY A 13 -2.59 -7.02 -2.83
N TRP A 14 -1.85 -7.03 -1.72
CA TRP A 14 -2.21 -6.32 -0.50
C TRP A 14 -1.83 -4.85 -0.59
N PHE A 15 -2.78 -3.97 -0.28
CA PHE A 15 -2.60 -2.53 -0.31
C PHE A 15 -3.19 -1.86 0.93
N ALA A 16 -2.52 -0.82 1.43
CA ALA A 16 -3.00 -0.05 2.55
C ALA A 16 -4.11 0.93 2.12
N ILE A 17 -5.27 0.86 2.77
CA ILE A 17 -6.47 1.63 2.41
C ILE A 17 -6.87 2.67 3.46
N GLY A 18 -6.22 2.67 4.63
CA GLY A 18 -6.42 3.69 5.67
C GLY A 18 -5.67 3.41 6.96
N ILE A 19 -5.80 4.31 7.95
CA ILE A 19 -5.33 4.09 9.32
C ILE A 19 -6.49 3.52 10.13
N SER A 20 -6.22 2.54 11.00
CA SER A 20 -7.24 1.83 11.78
C SER A 20 -8.12 2.79 12.61
N ASP A 21 -7.50 3.78 13.25
CA ASP A 21 -8.14 4.78 14.09
C ASP A 21 -9.04 5.76 13.31
N ASP A 22 -8.89 5.88 11.98
CA ASP A 22 -9.78 6.70 11.15
C ASP A 22 -11.16 6.07 10.97
N PHE A 23 -11.31 4.77 11.30
CA PHE A 23 -12.51 3.98 11.11
C PHE A 23 -13.16 3.61 12.44
N ALA A 24 -13.79 4.59 13.07
CA ALA A 24 -14.52 4.37 14.32
C ALA A 24 -15.70 3.40 14.14
N SER A 25 -16.00 2.60 15.17
CA SER A 25 -17.18 1.73 15.20
C SER A 25 -18.46 2.53 14.97
N GLY A 26 -19.42 1.92 14.27
CA GLY A 26 -20.72 2.52 14.01
C GLY A 26 -20.78 3.43 12.78
N THR A 27 -19.65 3.72 12.13
CA THR A 27 -19.60 4.60 10.95
C THR A 27 -19.37 3.79 9.67
N VAL A 28 -20.08 4.15 8.60
CA VAL A 28 -19.88 3.60 7.26
C VAL A 28 -19.03 4.58 6.45
N HIS A 29 -17.91 4.08 5.92
CA HIS A 29 -16.97 4.85 5.11
C HIS A 29 -17.05 4.38 3.65
N THR A 30 -17.02 5.30 2.70
CA THR A 30 -16.90 4.98 1.28
C THR A 30 -15.48 5.26 0.81
N LEU A 31 -14.80 4.25 0.28
CA LEU A 31 -13.41 4.33 -0.17
C LEU A 31 -13.34 4.15 -1.68
N ASN A 32 -12.43 4.88 -2.33
CA ASN A 32 -12.21 4.83 -3.77
C ASN A 32 -10.74 4.45 -4.04
N TYR A 33 -10.54 3.20 -4.45
CA TYR A 33 -9.24 2.63 -4.79
C TYR A 33 -9.40 1.61 -5.91
N PHE A 34 -8.31 1.33 -6.61
CA PHE A 34 -8.26 0.32 -7.67
C PHE A 34 -9.27 0.55 -8.81
N ASP A 35 -9.56 1.81 -9.14
CA ASP A 35 -10.57 2.18 -10.16
C ASP A 35 -11.98 1.66 -9.82
N THR A 36 -12.23 1.44 -8.53
CA THR A 36 -13.51 0.99 -7.99
C THR A 36 -13.79 1.69 -6.65
N GLN A 37 -14.95 1.37 -6.11
CA GLN A 37 -15.43 1.87 -4.84
C GLN A 37 -15.90 0.71 -3.99
N PHE A 38 -15.74 0.84 -2.67
CA PHE A 38 -16.27 -0.11 -1.69
C PHE A 38 -16.63 0.63 -0.40
N VAL A 39 -17.53 0.02 0.37
CA VAL A 39 -17.91 0.51 1.69
C VAL A 39 -17.14 -0.26 2.75
N LEU A 40 -16.63 0.44 3.76
CA LEU A 40 -15.89 -0.11 4.90
C LEU A 40 -16.59 0.32 6.19
N TRP A 41 -16.77 -0.60 7.13
CA TRP A 41 -17.30 -0.26 8.46
C TRP A 41 -16.67 -1.13 9.54
N ARG A 42 -16.67 -0.61 10.78
CA ARG A 42 -16.26 -1.35 11.98
C ARG A 42 -17.49 -1.70 12.81
N GLY A 43 -17.64 -2.99 13.12
CA GLY A 43 -18.72 -3.49 13.97
C GLY A 43 -18.51 -3.20 15.45
N GLU A 44 -19.48 -3.58 16.28
CA GLU A 44 -19.37 -3.58 17.75
C GLU A 44 -18.32 -4.58 18.26
N ASP A 45 -18.04 -5.64 17.49
CA ASP A 45 -16.96 -6.59 17.78
C ASP A 45 -15.55 -6.04 17.47
N GLY A 46 -15.47 -4.80 17.01
CA GLY A 46 -14.22 -4.13 16.68
C GLY A 46 -13.62 -4.57 15.34
N ALA A 47 -14.20 -5.50 14.60
CA ALA A 47 -13.66 -5.96 13.32
C ALA A 47 -14.08 -5.05 12.15
N LEU A 48 -13.14 -4.75 11.26
CA LEU A 48 -13.42 -4.08 9.98
C LEU A 48 -13.97 -5.06 8.94
N ARG A 49 -14.91 -4.57 8.14
CA ARG A 49 -15.59 -5.31 7.07
C ARG A 49 -15.75 -4.41 5.87
N ALA A 50 -15.67 -4.96 4.66
CA ALA A 50 -15.92 -4.19 3.46
C ALA A 50 -16.69 -4.98 2.39
N LEU A 51 -17.58 -4.26 1.69
CA LEU A 51 -18.42 -4.78 0.61
C LEU A 51 -18.37 -3.88 -0.62
N ASP A 52 -18.77 -4.42 -1.76
CA ASP A 52 -19.20 -3.58 -2.89
C ASP A 52 -20.28 -2.58 -2.44
N PRO A 53 -20.32 -1.36 -3.01
CA PRO A 53 -21.05 -0.24 -2.43
C PRO A 53 -22.55 -0.28 -2.75
N TYR A 54 -23.00 -1.12 -3.67
CA TYR A 54 -24.39 -1.14 -4.12
C TYR A 54 -25.14 -2.36 -3.59
N CYS A 55 -26.29 -2.10 -2.97
CA CYS A 55 -27.17 -3.12 -2.44
C CYS A 55 -27.69 -4.03 -3.57
N PRO A 56 -27.55 -5.37 -3.45
CA PRO A 56 -27.97 -6.32 -4.48
C PRO A 56 -29.49 -6.41 -4.66
N HIS A 57 -30.28 -5.81 -3.75
CA HIS A 57 -31.74 -5.79 -3.85
C HIS A 57 -32.20 -4.89 -5.00
N LEU A 58 -31.98 -3.58 -4.89
CA LEU A 58 -32.42 -2.57 -5.87
C LEU A 58 -31.38 -1.45 -6.10
N GLY A 59 -30.10 -1.74 -5.85
CA GLY A 59 -29.00 -0.85 -6.25
C GLY A 59 -28.79 0.40 -5.39
N ALA A 60 -29.38 0.48 -4.20
CA ALA A 60 -29.10 1.58 -3.28
C ALA A 60 -27.63 1.60 -2.85
N HIS A 61 -26.99 2.77 -2.84
CA HIS A 61 -25.61 2.90 -2.40
C HIS A 61 -25.53 2.79 -0.86
N LEU A 62 -24.92 1.73 -0.35
CA LEU A 62 -24.81 1.39 1.07
C LEU A 62 -24.02 2.43 1.88
N GLY A 63 -23.06 3.10 1.25
CA GLY A 63 -22.28 4.17 1.90
C GLY A 63 -22.97 5.53 1.96
N HIS A 64 -24.18 5.67 1.39
CA HIS A 64 -24.94 6.92 1.39
C HIS A 64 -26.21 6.77 2.20
N GLY A 65 -26.07 6.95 3.52
CA GLY A 65 -27.16 6.80 4.49
C GLY A 65 -27.33 5.38 5.05
N GLY A 66 -26.49 4.42 4.67
CA GLY A 66 -26.45 3.13 5.35
C GLY A 66 -25.89 3.27 6.77
N GLU A 67 -26.30 2.35 7.62
CA GLU A 67 -26.01 2.39 9.06
C GLU A 67 -25.39 1.07 9.51
N VAL A 68 -24.53 1.12 10.52
CA VAL A 68 -24.02 -0.09 11.17
C VAL A 68 -25.00 -0.50 12.26
N VAL A 69 -25.52 -1.72 12.18
CA VAL A 69 -26.45 -2.31 13.16
C VAL A 69 -25.81 -3.54 13.77
N GLY A 70 -25.33 -3.41 15.01
CA GLY A 70 -24.47 -4.42 15.63
C GLY A 70 -23.16 -4.57 14.86
N ASN A 71 -23.03 -5.67 14.14
CA ASN A 71 -21.85 -5.95 13.29
C ASN A 71 -22.14 -5.85 11.78
N ASP A 72 -23.42 -5.68 11.41
CA ASP A 72 -23.88 -5.75 10.04
C ASP A 72 -24.10 -4.35 9.46
N LEU A 73 -24.06 -4.27 8.13
CA LEU A 73 -24.38 -3.06 7.39
C LEU A 73 -25.84 -3.07 6.96
N GLN A 74 -26.62 -2.09 7.39
CA GLN A 74 -28.01 -1.88 7.02
C GLN A 74 -28.12 -0.96 5.80
N CYS A 75 -28.85 -1.41 4.78
CA CYS A 75 -29.13 -0.64 3.58
C CYS A 75 -30.15 0.50 3.85
N PRO A 76 -29.89 1.74 3.37
CA PRO A 76 -30.76 2.89 3.63
C PRO A 76 -32.16 2.80 2.99
N PHE A 77 -32.35 1.93 1.99
CA PHE A 77 -33.59 1.94 1.21
C PHE A 77 -34.67 1.04 1.81
N HIS A 78 -34.32 -0.19 2.15
CA HIS A 78 -35.27 -1.21 2.62
C HIS A 78 -34.79 -1.93 3.88
N HIS A 79 -33.70 -1.44 4.48
CA HIS A 79 -33.16 -1.91 5.75
C HIS A 79 -32.76 -3.39 5.76
N TRP A 80 -32.42 -3.96 4.60
CA TRP A 80 -31.74 -5.25 4.55
C TRP A 80 -30.38 -5.12 5.21
N THR A 81 -30.02 -6.09 6.04
CA THR A 81 -28.72 -6.13 6.72
C THR A 81 -27.81 -7.16 6.09
N PHE A 82 -26.51 -6.84 5.99
CA PHE A 82 -25.48 -7.65 5.36
C PHE A 82 -24.29 -7.83 6.30
N ASP A 83 -23.78 -9.05 6.42
CA ASP A 83 -22.54 -9.30 7.13
C ASP A 83 -21.29 -8.89 6.31
N GLY A 84 -20.10 -9.07 6.88
CA GLY A 84 -18.84 -8.76 6.20
C GLY A 84 -18.51 -9.65 4.99
N LEU A 85 -19.23 -10.75 4.79
CA LEU A 85 -19.12 -11.61 3.60
C LEU A 85 -20.16 -11.23 2.54
N GLY A 86 -21.06 -10.29 2.83
CA GLY A 86 -22.15 -9.85 1.96
C GLY A 86 -23.35 -10.80 1.98
N ILE A 87 -23.45 -11.67 2.99
CA ILE A 87 -24.60 -12.54 3.21
C ILE A 87 -25.70 -11.71 3.85
N VAL A 88 -26.94 -11.88 3.38
CA VAL A 88 -28.10 -11.21 3.97
C VAL A 88 -28.39 -11.83 5.33
N THR A 89 -28.34 -11.03 6.38
CA THR A 89 -28.60 -11.47 7.77
C THR A 89 -30.02 -11.15 8.24
N GLY A 90 -30.67 -10.15 7.62
CA GLY A 90 -31.98 -9.67 8.03
C GLY A 90 -32.73 -8.96 6.90
N ILE A 91 -34.04 -9.18 6.87
CA ILE A 91 -35.00 -8.50 5.99
C ILE A 91 -36.19 -8.10 6.87
N PRO A 92 -36.36 -6.81 7.22
CA PRO A 92 -37.29 -6.41 8.29
C PRO A 92 -38.76 -6.79 8.05
N TYR A 93 -39.16 -6.95 6.79
CA TYR A 93 -40.52 -7.28 6.39
C TYR A 93 -40.70 -8.74 5.92
N SER A 94 -39.69 -9.60 6.13
CA SER A 94 -39.79 -11.04 5.86
C SER A 94 -39.62 -11.82 7.16
N PRO A 95 -40.45 -12.83 7.45
CA PRO A 95 -40.33 -13.63 8.68
C PRO A 95 -39.04 -14.44 8.75
N SER A 96 -38.35 -14.63 7.62
CA SER A 96 -37.04 -15.30 7.56
C SER A 96 -36.27 -14.87 6.30
N VAL A 97 -34.95 -15.04 6.32
CA VAL A 97 -34.10 -14.87 5.14
C VAL A 97 -34.22 -16.11 4.24
N PRO A 98 -34.68 -15.97 2.98
CA PRO A 98 -34.75 -17.07 2.02
C PRO A 98 -33.43 -17.83 1.85
N PRO A 99 -33.45 -19.16 1.65
CA PRO A 99 -32.23 -19.96 1.48
C PRO A 99 -31.30 -19.46 0.35
N LEU A 100 -31.87 -18.91 -0.73
CA LEU A 100 -31.10 -18.39 -1.86
C LEU A 100 -30.25 -17.14 -1.53
N LEU A 101 -30.55 -16.48 -0.40
CA LEU A 101 -29.85 -15.29 0.11
C LEU A 101 -28.85 -15.62 1.23
N LYS A 102 -28.71 -16.91 1.60
CA LYS A 102 -27.67 -17.40 2.53
C LYS A 102 -26.29 -17.57 1.87
N ARG A 103 -26.08 -16.88 0.76
CA ARG A 103 -24.81 -16.80 0.02
C ARG A 103 -24.46 -15.32 -0.16
N ALA A 104 -23.18 -15.04 -0.35
CA ALA A 104 -22.70 -13.69 -0.58
C ALA A 104 -23.44 -13.06 -1.77
N CYS A 105 -24.09 -11.92 -1.54
CA CYS A 105 -24.79 -11.15 -2.55
C CYS A 105 -23.95 -9.91 -2.91
N GLY A 106 -22.84 -10.15 -3.63
CA GLY A 106 -21.84 -9.12 -3.96
C GLY A 106 -20.42 -9.60 -3.64
N ARG A 107 -19.44 -8.71 -3.78
CA ARG A 107 -18.06 -8.98 -3.34
C ARG A 107 -17.88 -8.57 -1.88
N GLY A 108 -17.49 -9.52 -1.04
CA GLY A 108 -16.78 -9.22 0.21
C GLY A 108 -15.32 -8.91 -0.09
N TRP A 109 -14.82 -7.84 0.52
CA TRP A 109 -13.43 -7.45 0.43
C TRP A 109 -12.68 -8.01 1.63
N ARG A 110 -11.57 -8.71 1.39
CA ARG A 110 -10.72 -9.18 2.49
C ARG A 110 -10.05 -7.96 3.11
N VAL A 111 -10.31 -7.73 4.39
CA VAL A 111 -9.72 -6.63 5.18
C VAL A 111 -8.88 -7.23 6.29
N GLU A 112 -7.68 -6.68 6.48
CA GLU A 112 -6.77 -7.04 7.56
C GLU A 112 -6.23 -5.77 8.22
N GLU A 113 -6.06 -5.83 9.54
CA GLU A 113 -5.48 -4.73 10.33
C GLU A 113 -4.15 -5.20 10.89
N GLN A 114 -3.08 -4.45 10.58
CA GLN A 114 -1.75 -4.77 11.06
C GLN A 114 -1.01 -3.48 11.40
N HIS A 115 -0.44 -3.42 12.61
CA HIS A 115 0.36 -2.30 13.11
C HIS A 115 -0.31 -0.93 12.98
N GLY A 116 -1.64 -0.86 13.15
CA GLY A 116 -2.42 0.39 13.05
C GLY A 116 -2.82 0.80 11.62
N VAL A 117 -2.48 0.00 10.62
CA VAL A 117 -2.82 0.21 9.22
C VAL A 117 -3.87 -0.81 8.76
N VAL A 118 -4.82 -0.36 7.94
CA VAL A 118 -5.85 -1.21 7.33
C VAL A 118 -5.43 -1.57 5.92
N TYR A 119 -5.43 -2.86 5.61
CA TYR A 119 -5.09 -3.42 4.32
C TYR A 119 -6.28 -4.11 3.68
N THR A 120 -6.32 -4.11 2.35
CA THR A 120 -7.21 -5.00 1.61
C THR A 120 -6.47 -5.71 0.49
N TRP A 121 -6.93 -6.93 0.19
CA TRP A 121 -6.47 -7.68 -0.98
C TRP A 121 -7.27 -7.27 -2.20
N PHE A 122 -6.58 -6.74 -3.20
CA PHE A 122 -7.15 -6.47 -4.52
C PHE A 122 -6.72 -7.54 -5.51
N HIS A 123 -7.68 -8.03 -6.29
CA HIS A 123 -7.47 -8.80 -7.51
C HIS A 123 -8.59 -8.46 -8.50
N PRO A 124 -8.32 -8.22 -9.80
CA PRO A 124 -9.37 -7.88 -10.76
C PRO A 124 -10.43 -8.99 -10.88
N ASP A 125 -10.01 -10.25 -10.96
CA ASP A 125 -10.91 -11.41 -11.03
C ASP A 125 -11.47 -11.90 -9.67
N LYS A 126 -11.29 -11.12 -8.60
CA LYS A 126 -11.74 -11.51 -7.25
C LYS A 126 -11.16 -12.81 -6.70
N ALA A 127 -10.00 -13.23 -7.19
CA ALA A 127 -9.26 -14.36 -6.66
C ALA A 127 -8.79 -14.10 -5.21
N PRO A 128 -8.69 -15.13 -4.35
CA PRO A 128 -8.19 -15.01 -2.99
C PRO A 128 -6.71 -14.60 -2.95
N PRO A 129 -6.19 -14.13 -1.80
CA PRO A 129 -4.78 -13.85 -1.61
C PRO A 129 -3.87 -15.01 -2.00
N LEU A 130 -2.81 -14.70 -2.75
CA LEU A 130 -1.77 -15.66 -3.15
C LEU A 130 -0.57 -15.66 -2.19
N TRP A 131 -0.50 -14.68 -1.30
CA TRP A 131 0.46 -14.55 -0.20
C TRP A 131 -0.21 -13.84 0.97
N ASP A 132 0.35 -14.05 2.16
CA ASP A 132 -0.11 -13.37 3.37
C ASP A 132 0.37 -11.92 3.42
N LEU A 133 -0.28 -11.11 4.26
CA LEU A 133 0.16 -9.76 4.55
C LEU A 133 1.61 -9.76 5.06
N ALA A 134 2.40 -8.75 4.70
CA ALA A 134 3.83 -8.76 5.00
C ALA A 134 4.07 -8.55 6.50
N THR A 135 4.96 -9.34 7.09
CA THR A 135 5.35 -9.17 8.49
C THR A 135 6.47 -8.15 8.64
N ALA A 136 6.50 -7.50 9.80
CA ALA A 136 7.56 -6.58 10.18
C ALA A 136 8.03 -6.93 11.59
N GLU A 137 9.09 -7.75 11.68
CA GLU A 137 9.65 -8.23 12.95
C GLU A 137 9.92 -7.09 13.94
N GLU A 138 10.33 -5.92 13.45
CA GLU A 138 10.54 -4.72 14.25
C GLU A 138 9.25 -4.24 14.96
N LEU A 139 8.10 -4.36 14.31
CA LEU A 139 6.82 -3.91 14.85
C LEU A 139 6.08 -5.02 15.63
N ASP A 140 6.31 -6.28 15.29
CA ASP A 140 5.64 -7.44 15.90
C ASP A 140 5.95 -7.57 17.40
N GLY A 141 7.17 -7.21 17.83
CA GLY A 141 7.58 -7.21 19.24
C GLY A 141 7.11 -5.98 20.05
N GLY A 142 6.61 -4.94 19.38
CA GLY A 142 6.23 -3.68 20.04
C GLY A 142 7.40 -2.87 20.59
N ASP A 143 8.65 -3.17 20.20
CA ASP A 143 9.86 -2.48 20.65
C ASP A 143 10.21 -1.23 19.84
N TRP A 144 9.38 -0.92 18.84
CA TRP A 144 9.54 0.24 17.96
C TRP A 144 8.36 1.20 18.13
N GLU A 145 8.62 2.49 17.93
CA GLU A 145 7.61 3.54 17.99
C GLU A 145 7.62 4.39 16.72
N ARG A 146 6.44 4.81 16.27
CA ARG A 146 6.28 5.71 15.13
C ARG A 146 6.76 7.11 15.52
N ILE A 147 7.58 7.72 14.68
CA ILE A 147 8.15 9.05 14.92
C ILE A 147 7.67 10.10 13.92
N ASP A 148 7.26 9.70 12.72
CA ASP A 148 6.77 10.58 11.67
C ASP A 148 6.01 9.76 10.62
N GLY A 149 5.35 10.44 9.68
CA GLY A 149 4.78 9.82 8.51
C GLY A 149 3.94 10.78 7.70
N ARG A 150 3.78 10.47 6.41
CA ARG A 150 3.12 11.36 5.45
C ARG A 150 2.42 10.57 4.36
N SER A 151 1.50 11.22 3.66
CA SER A 151 0.84 10.65 2.49
C SER A 151 0.74 11.67 1.37
N TRP A 152 0.85 11.20 0.14
CA TRP A 152 0.75 12.00 -1.07
C TRP A 152 -0.15 11.30 -2.07
N ARG A 153 -1.07 12.05 -2.67
CA ARG A 153 -1.73 11.63 -3.91
C ARG A 153 -0.84 12.07 -5.06
N ILE A 154 -0.33 11.11 -5.82
CA ILE A 154 0.64 11.33 -6.89
C ILE A 154 0.02 10.85 -8.20
N GLY A 155 0.03 11.71 -9.21
CA GLY A 155 -0.44 11.34 -10.54
C GLY A 155 0.55 10.44 -11.27
N VAL A 156 0.66 9.16 -10.90
CA VAL A 156 1.50 8.16 -11.58
C VAL A 156 0.97 6.75 -11.33
N HIS A 157 1.28 5.82 -12.25
CA HIS A 157 0.99 4.39 -12.07
C HIS A 157 1.87 3.78 -10.96
N VAL A 158 1.31 2.92 -10.12
CA VAL A 158 1.97 2.37 -8.92
C VAL A 158 3.31 1.70 -9.18
N GLN A 159 3.46 1.01 -10.32
CA GLN A 159 4.71 0.36 -10.70
C GLN A 159 5.86 1.37 -10.73
N GLU A 160 5.65 2.55 -11.28
CA GLU A 160 6.69 3.58 -11.48
C GLU A 160 7.27 4.06 -10.14
N ILE A 161 6.44 4.16 -9.08
CA ILE A 161 6.91 4.48 -7.72
C ILE A 161 7.90 3.41 -7.24
N THR A 162 7.58 2.15 -7.48
CA THR A 162 8.43 1.03 -7.03
C THR A 162 9.60 0.73 -7.99
N GLU A 163 9.52 1.16 -9.25
CA GLU A 163 10.60 1.12 -10.26
C GLU A 163 11.69 2.14 -9.92
N ASN A 164 11.33 3.30 -9.36
CA ASN A 164 12.28 4.31 -8.87
C ASN A 164 13.34 3.72 -7.93
N GLY A 165 12.99 2.71 -7.12
CA GLY A 165 13.93 2.07 -6.20
C GLY A 165 15.08 1.30 -6.87
N ILE A 166 14.99 1.00 -8.17
CA ILE A 166 16.05 0.36 -8.96
C ILE A 166 16.64 1.28 -10.03
N ASP A 167 16.18 2.53 -10.15
CA ASP A 167 16.82 3.54 -10.99
C ASP A 167 17.97 4.18 -10.21
N TYR A 168 19.20 3.71 -10.39
CA TYR A 168 20.33 4.26 -9.64
C TYR A 168 20.75 5.66 -10.12
N ALA A 169 20.42 6.02 -11.36
CA ALA A 169 20.82 7.28 -11.96
C ALA A 169 20.00 8.47 -11.40
N HIS A 170 18.69 8.28 -11.13
CA HIS A 170 17.86 9.36 -10.59
C HIS A 170 18.34 9.81 -9.19
N PHE A 171 18.88 8.91 -8.36
CA PHE A 171 19.40 9.29 -7.04
C PHE A 171 20.48 10.36 -7.14
N ARG A 172 21.30 10.32 -8.18
CA ARG A 172 22.30 11.36 -8.45
C ARG A 172 21.68 12.59 -9.09
N ALA A 173 20.82 12.42 -10.09
CA ALA A 173 20.26 13.51 -10.88
C ALA A 173 19.26 14.38 -10.13
N VAL A 174 18.39 13.76 -9.32
CA VAL A 174 17.27 14.40 -8.62
C VAL A 174 17.62 14.70 -7.17
N HIS A 175 18.25 13.75 -6.47
CA HIS A 175 18.52 13.87 -5.03
C HIS A 175 19.96 14.27 -4.69
N GLY A 176 20.84 14.41 -5.69
CA GLY A 176 22.24 14.80 -5.48
C GLY A 176 23.09 13.74 -4.76
N THR A 177 22.67 12.48 -4.74
CA THR A 177 23.41 11.37 -4.13
C THR A 177 24.72 11.15 -4.87
N LYS A 178 25.87 11.28 -4.17
CA LYS A 178 27.20 11.26 -4.80
C LYS A 178 27.59 9.89 -5.38
N SER A 179 27.32 8.83 -4.63
CA SER A 179 27.65 7.44 -4.99
C SER A 179 26.52 6.53 -4.50
N PRO A 180 25.45 6.33 -5.29
CA PRO A 180 24.42 5.38 -4.93
C PRO A 180 25.05 3.98 -4.88
N PRO A 181 24.96 3.26 -3.76
CA PRO A 181 25.52 1.93 -3.66
C PRO A 181 24.71 0.94 -4.52
N GLU A 182 25.38 -0.01 -5.14
CA GLU A 182 24.73 -1.11 -5.86
C GLU A 182 24.32 -2.22 -4.86
N PRO A 183 23.02 -2.46 -4.64
CA PRO A 183 22.55 -3.55 -3.80
C PRO A 183 22.74 -4.93 -4.43
N THR A 184 22.81 -5.95 -3.56
CA THR A 184 22.49 -7.33 -3.95
C THR A 184 20.99 -7.55 -3.84
N TRP A 185 20.44 -8.41 -4.71
CA TRP A 185 19.00 -8.68 -4.78
C TRP A 185 18.70 -10.17 -4.73
N GLU A 186 17.54 -10.49 -4.18
CA GLU A 186 16.96 -11.81 -4.10
C GLU A 186 15.47 -11.72 -4.44
N ILE A 187 14.97 -12.68 -5.20
CA ILE A 187 13.53 -12.85 -5.46
C ILE A 187 13.12 -14.23 -4.95
N LYS A 188 12.06 -14.28 -4.14
CA LYS A 188 11.48 -15.53 -3.61
C LYS A 188 9.96 -15.45 -3.72
N GLY A 189 9.39 -16.11 -4.73
CA GLY A 189 7.97 -15.98 -5.05
C GLY A 189 7.58 -14.52 -5.28
N TYR A 190 6.62 -14.03 -4.51
CA TYR A 190 6.11 -12.65 -4.54
C TYR A 190 6.90 -11.66 -3.67
N GLN A 191 8.10 -12.05 -3.21
CA GLN A 191 8.98 -11.20 -2.44
C GLN A 191 10.22 -10.80 -3.22
N ARG A 192 10.62 -9.53 -3.10
CA ARG A 192 11.89 -9.01 -3.59
C ARG A 192 12.63 -8.33 -2.45
N ASN A 193 13.83 -8.81 -2.18
CA ASN A 193 14.67 -8.31 -1.10
C ASN A 193 15.95 -7.71 -1.67
N SER A 194 16.43 -6.65 -1.06
CA SER A 194 17.71 -6.05 -1.42
C SER A 194 18.52 -5.69 -0.20
N ARG A 195 19.85 -5.73 -0.36
CA ARG A 195 20.78 -5.36 0.70
C ARG A 195 21.90 -4.51 0.14
N VAL A 196 22.15 -3.41 0.84
CA VAL A 196 23.33 -2.57 0.67
C VAL A 196 24.13 -2.62 1.97
N THR A 197 25.42 -2.86 1.86
CA THR A 197 26.38 -2.58 2.94
C THR A 197 27.27 -1.44 2.49
N THR A 198 27.33 -0.36 3.28
CA THR A 198 28.09 0.84 2.94
C THR A 198 28.82 1.41 4.15
N LYS A 199 29.94 2.09 3.91
CA LYS A 199 30.62 2.89 4.94
C LYS A 199 30.19 4.33 4.80
N MET A 200 29.66 4.91 5.87
CA MET A 200 29.29 6.32 5.90
C MET A 200 30.27 7.14 6.73
N GLU A 201 30.70 8.26 6.14
CA GLU A 201 31.43 9.29 6.88
C GLU A 201 30.47 9.99 7.84
N THR A 202 30.78 9.89 9.13
CA THR A 202 30.13 10.67 10.18
C THR A 202 31.14 11.62 10.80
N PRO A 203 30.71 12.65 11.56
CA PRO A 203 31.63 13.47 12.36
C PRO A 203 32.48 12.67 13.36
N ARG A 204 32.12 11.40 13.63
CA ARG A 204 32.83 10.48 14.53
C ARG A 204 33.70 9.45 13.79
N GLY A 205 33.83 9.57 12.47
CA GLY A 205 34.57 8.63 11.61
C GLY A 205 33.66 7.80 10.72
N LEU A 206 34.28 6.85 10.01
CA LEU A 206 33.57 5.91 9.14
C LEU A 206 32.80 4.89 9.98
N VAL A 207 31.50 4.75 9.74
CA VAL A 207 30.65 3.75 10.39
C VAL A 207 30.15 2.76 9.35
N ASP A 208 30.21 1.48 9.66
CA ASP A 208 29.60 0.42 8.84
C ASP A 208 28.09 0.47 8.96
N GLY A 209 27.43 0.44 7.82
CA GLY A 209 26.01 0.64 7.66
C GLY A 209 25.37 -0.40 6.77
N THR A 210 24.15 -0.79 7.09
CA THR A 210 23.34 -1.66 6.23
C THR A 210 21.99 -1.04 5.95
N ILE A 211 21.55 -1.14 4.69
CA ILE A 211 20.17 -0.87 4.28
C ILE A 211 19.61 -2.18 3.74
N VAL A 212 18.51 -2.65 4.31
CA VAL A 212 17.78 -3.83 3.83
C VAL A 212 16.40 -3.39 3.37
N VAL A 213 16.05 -3.69 2.12
CA VAL A 213 14.71 -3.47 1.58
C VAL A 213 14.02 -4.81 1.46
N ARG A 214 12.80 -4.92 1.99
CA ARG A 214 11.92 -6.08 1.87
C ARG A 214 10.63 -5.65 1.18
N ASN A 215 10.37 -6.16 -0.01
CA ASN A 215 9.12 -5.95 -0.73
C ASN A 215 8.31 -7.24 -0.76
N THR A 216 7.01 -7.16 -0.45
CA THR A 216 6.07 -8.27 -0.58
C THR A 216 4.88 -7.81 -1.41
N GLY A 217 4.79 -8.29 -2.64
CA GLY A 217 3.83 -7.78 -3.61
C GLY A 217 4.12 -6.33 -4.03
N PRO A 218 3.16 -5.68 -4.71
CA PRO A 218 3.31 -4.33 -5.25
C PRO A 218 3.05 -3.20 -4.24
N GLY A 219 2.35 -3.48 -3.13
CA GLY A 219 1.82 -2.45 -2.22
C GLY A 219 2.54 -2.31 -0.88
N GLN A 220 3.62 -3.08 -0.64
CA GLN A 220 4.30 -3.12 0.66
C GLN A 220 5.83 -3.13 0.51
N SER A 221 6.49 -2.16 1.13
CA SER A 221 7.95 -2.03 1.14
C SER A 221 8.46 -1.62 2.52
N TYR A 222 9.32 -2.43 3.12
CA TYR A 222 9.94 -2.18 4.42
C TYR A 222 11.44 -1.95 4.23
N ILE A 223 11.94 -0.80 4.67
CA ILE A 223 13.33 -0.38 4.49
C ILE A 223 13.95 -0.20 5.87
N ARG A 224 14.90 -1.07 6.21
CA ARG A 224 15.59 -1.06 7.49
C ARG A 224 17.00 -0.49 7.31
N PHE A 225 17.24 0.66 7.91
CA PHE A 225 18.58 1.25 8.06
C PHE A 225 19.17 0.78 9.38
N HIS A 226 20.37 0.22 9.41
CA HIS A 226 21.06 -0.22 10.62
C HIS A 226 22.51 0.28 10.63
N GLY A 227 23.04 0.64 11.80
CA GLY A 227 24.41 1.12 12.01
C GLY A 227 24.62 2.59 11.62
N ILE A 228 23.98 3.06 10.54
CA ILE A 228 23.99 4.47 10.10
C ILE A 228 23.03 5.31 10.94
N SER A 229 21.82 4.78 11.04
CA SER A 229 20.67 5.27 11.77
C SER A 229 19.89 4.03 12.14
N GLU A 230 19.24 4.01 13.29
CA GLU A 230 18.27 2.96 13.63
C GLU A 230 16.89 3.46 13.21
N LEU A 231 16.52 3.15 11.96
CA LEU A 231 15.28 3.63 11.33
C LEU A 231 14.65 2.50 10.52
N LEU A 232 13.35 2.31 10.70
CA LEU A 232 12.50 1.54 9.81
C LEU A 232 11.60 2.51 9.04
N VAL A 233 11.56 2.36 7.73
CA VAL A 233 10.67 3.11 6.83
C VAL A 233 9.71 2.11 6.17
N ILE A 234 8.43 2.44 6.16
CA ILE A 234 7.40 1.61 5.52
C ILE A 234 6.76 2.44 4.42
N ASN A 235 6.93 1.99 3.18
CA ASN A 235 6.35 2.62 2.00
C ASN A 235 5.18 1.76 1.52
N LEU A 236 4.01 2.37 1.47
CA LEU A 236 2.72 1.74 1.18
C LEU A 236 2.06 2.44 -0.02
N PRO A 237 2.49 2.14 -1.25
CA PRO A 237 1.87 2.70 -2.44
C PRO A 237 0.58 1.95 -2.78
N THR A 238 -0.54 2.66 -2.86
CA THR A 238 -1.87 2.10 -3.14
C THR A 238 -2.47 2.74 -4.40
N PRO A 239 -2.79 1.95 -5.44
CA PRO A 239 -3.47 2.45 -6.63
C PRO A 239 -4.83 3.06 -6.27
N ILE A 240 -5.03 4.33 -6.59
CA ILE A 240 -6.35 4.94 -6.52
C ILE A 240 -7.12 4.59 -7.79
N ASP A 241 -6.46 4.77 -8.92
CA ASP A 241 -6.88 4.39 -10.26
C ASP A 241 -5.64 4.06 -11.11
N ARG A 242 -5.79 3.82 -12.41
CA ARG A 242 -4.68 3.47 -13.32
C ARG A 242 -3.66 4.61 -13.52
N GLY A 243 -4.02 5.85 -13.20
CA GLY A 243 -3.21 7.05 -13.41
C GLY A 243 -2.79 7.78 -12.13
N ALA A 244 -3.24 7.34 -10.96
CA ALA A 244 -2.95 7.96 -9.67
C ALA A 244 -2.73 6.93 -8.57
N THR A 245 -1.75 7.21 -7.72
CA THR A 245 -1.36 6.39 -6.58
C THR A 245 -1.39 7.21 -5.30
N LEU A 246 -1.89 6.64 -4.22
CA LEU A 246 -1.68 7.15 -2.86
C LEU A 246 -0.39 6.54 -2.33
N LEU A 247 0.67 7.31 -2.15
CA LEU A 247 1.87 6.86 -1.44
C LEU A 247 1.75 7.26 0.02
N ARG A 248 1.79 6.28 0.93
CA ARG A 248 1.95 6.52 2.37
C ARG A 248 3.33 6.07 2.81
N GLU A 249 4.01 6.91 3.59
CA GLU A 249 5.27 6.57 4.25
C GLU A 249 5.13 6.71 5.77
N GLU A 250 5.64 5.73 6.49
CA GLU A 250 5.68 5.75 7.95
C GLU A 250 7.08 5.45 8.46
N PHE A 251 7.49 6.15 9.52
CA PHE A 251 8.85 6.11 10.04
C PHE A 251 8.85 5.69 11.50
N TYR A 252 9.68 4.70 11.83
CA TYR A 252 9.77 4.12 13.17
C TYR A 252 11.22 4.05 13.66
N VAL A 253 11.41 4.18 14.97
CA VAL A 253 12.70 3.99 15.65
C VAL A 253 12.53 3.04 16.83
N PRO A 254 13.62 2.43 17.36
CA PRO A 254 13.53 1.67 18.60
C PRO A 254 13.04 2.55 19.76
N LYS A 255 12.17 2.01 20.60
CA LYS A 255 11.73 2.68 21.83
C LYS A 255 12.94 3.02 22.71
N GLY A 256 12.90 4.21 23.30
CA GLY A 256 13.99 4.71 24.14
C GLY A 256 15.18 5.26 23.35
N LEU A 257 15.17 5.24 22.02
CA LEU A 257 16.14 5.99 21.22
C LEU A 257 15.93 7.49 21.45
N ASP A 258 16.89 8.17 22.05
CA ASP A 258 16.79 9.57 22.44
C ASP A 258 17.94 10.43 21.91
N GLY A 259 17.99 11.69 22.33
CA GLY A 259 19.13 12.58 22.09
C GLY A 259 19.53 12.76 20.63
N SER A 260 20.84 12.66 20.36
CA SER A 260 21.42 12.87 19.02
C SER A 260 21.03 11.77 18.02
N PRO A 261 21.06 10.46 18.36
CA PRO A 261 20.62 9.41 17.44
C PRO A 261 19.18 9.58 16.95
N ARG A 262 18.24 9.91 17.86
CA ARG A 262 16.83 10.16 17.47
C ARG A 262 16.69 11.34 16.52
N ARG A 263 17.43 12.43 16.75
CA ARG A 263 17.45 13.59 15.85
C ARG A 263 18.03 13.26 14.47
N ALA A 264 19.06 12.41 14.42
CA ALA A 264 19.62 11.95 13.16
C ALA A 264 18.60 11.10 12.38
N ALA A 265 17.91 10.16 13.04
CA ALA A 265 16.86 9.34 12.41
C ALA A 265 15.72 10.20 11.86
N LEU A 266 15.26 11.21 12.62
CA LEU A 266 14.29 12.20 12.13
C LEU A 266 14.79 13.01 10.93
N GLY A 267 16.08 13.37 10.91
CA GLY A 267 16.71 14.04 9.78
C GLY A 267 16.68 13.18 8.52
N VAL A 268 17.02 11.90 8.66
CA VAL A 268 16.94 10.92 7.56
C VAL A 268 15.49 10.76 7.07
N ALA A 269 14.53 10.58 7.99
CA ALA A 269 13.10 10.48 7.65
C ALA A 269 12.61 11.70 6.85
N ARG A 270 12.91 12.92 7.31
CA ARG A 270 12.55 14.15 6.59
C ARG A 270 13.21 14.27 5.23
N ASN A 271 14.46 13.84 5.10
CA ASN A 271 15.15 13.83 3.83
C ASN A 271 14.49 12.84 2.85
N ILE A 272 14.09 11.65 3.29
CA ILE A 272 13.35 10.68 2.45
C ILE A 272 12.03 11.28 1.97
N MET A 273 11.24 11.86 2.87
CA MET A 273 9.98 12.51 2.49
C MET A 273 10.21 13.68 1.50
N PHE A 274 11.30 14.43 1.67
CA PHE A 274 11.66 15.50 0.74
C PHE A 274 12.06 14.96 -0.63
N GLN A 275 12.74 13.82 -0.71
CA GLN A 275 13.09 13.17 -1.98
C GLN A 275 11.82 12.78 -2.76
N VAL A 276 10.80 12.24 -2.09
CA VAL A 276 9.47 11.98 -2.71
C VAL A 276 8.90 13.26 -3.33
N GLU A 277 8.97 14.40 -2.63
CA GLU A 277 8.49 15.69 -3.15
C GLU A 277 9.29 16.18 -4.37
N GLN A 278 10.58 15.82 -4.48
CA GLN A 278 11.39 16.12 -5.66
C GLN A 278 11.04 15.23 -6.85
N ASP A 279 10.63 13.98 -6.61
CA ASP A 279 10.21 13.04 -7.65
C ASP A 279 8.81 13.35 -8.20
N MET A 280 7.92 13.89 -7.35
CA MET A 280 6.53 14.19 -7.73
C MET A 280 6.39 14.99 -9.02
N PRO A 281 7.10 16.13 -9.24
CA PRO A 281 7.04 16.85 -10.51
C PRO A 281 7.43 16.01 -11.73
N ILE A 282 8.34 15.04 -11.58
CA ILE A 282 8.76 14.15 -12.67
C ILE A 282 7.67 13.11 -12.92
N TRP A 283 7.21 12.42 -11.88
CA TRP A 283 6.15 11.42 -11.97
C TRP A 283 4.85 11.99 -12.54
N GLU A 284 4.50 13.21 -12.17
CA GLU A 284 3.28 13.87 -12.64
C GLU A 284 3.39 14.39 -14.09
N ASN A 285 4.59 14.49 -14.64
CA ASN A 285 4.83 15.00 -15.99
C ASN A 285 5.53 14.00 -16.92
N LYS A 286 5.58 12.71 -16.54
CA LYS A 286 6.08 11.62 -17.41
C LYS A 286 4.95 10.73 -17.92
N ARG A 287 5.28 9.93 -18.92
CA ARG A 287 4.49 8.76 -19.36
C ARG A 287 5.26 7.48 -19.07
N PHE A 288 4.55 6.36 -18.97
CA PHE A 288 5.16 5.04 -18.99
C PHE A 288 5.75 4.79 -20.39
N GLU A 289 7.06 4.56 -20.47
CA GLU A 289 7.75 4.21 -21.71
C GLU A 289 7.99 2.70 -21.71
N PRO A 290 7.21 1.88 -22.46
CA PRO A 290 7.29 0.43 -22.40
C PRO A 290 8.61 -0.11 -22.95
N ARG A 291 9.27 0.61 -23.87
CA ARG A 291 10.55 0.20 -24.46
C ARG A 291 11.61 1.28 -24.20
N PRO A 292 12.08 1.44 -22.95
CA PRO A 292 13.06 2.45 -22.62
C PRO A 292 14.39 2.16 -23.32
N ILE A 293 15.08 3.22 -23.74
CA ILE A 293 16.45 3.12 -24.24
C ILE A 293 17.38 3.18 -23.03
N LEU A 294 18.07 2.09 -22.74
CA LEU A 294 18.93 1.95 -21.56
C LEU A 294 20.42 1.91 -21.96
N VAL A 295 21.27 2.48 -21.12
CA VAL A 295 22.73 2.49 -21.26
C VAL A 295 23.41 1.89 -20.03
N ARG A 296 24.73 1.66 -20.15
CA ARG A 296 25.55 1.21 -19.03
C ARG A 296 25.53 2.27 -17.91
N GLY A 297 24.89 1.93 -16.79
CA GLY A 297 24.73 2.83 -15.64
C GLY A 297 23.27 3.02 -15.23
N ASP A 298 22.33 2.76 -16.15
CA ASP A 298 20.94 2.54 -15.74
C ASP A 298 20.85 1.27 -14.91
N GLY A 299 19.98 1.30 -13.90
CA GLY A 299 19.71 0.10 -13.11
C GLY A 299 18.99 -0.98 -13.94
N PRO A 300 18.69 -2.13 -13.33
CA PRO A 300 18.10 -3.28 -14.02
C PRO A 300 16.59 -3.09 -14.30
N ILE A 301 16.22 -2.03 -15.03
CA ILE A 301 14.83 -1.61 -15.26
C ILE A 301 14.00 -2.74 -15.89
N LEU A 302 14.46 -3.35 -16.99
CA LEU A 302 13.71 -4.40 -17.68
C LEU A 302 13.59 -5.69 -16.86
N ASP A 303 14.63 -6.05 -16.09
CA ASP A 303 14.56 -7.21 -15.19
C ASP A 303 13.55 -6.97 -14.07
N TYR A 304 13.51 -5.75 -13.53
CA TYR A 304 12.49 -5.34 -12.57
C TYR A 304 11.09 -5.42 -13.17
N ARG A 305 10.87 -4.93 -14.40
CA ARG A 305 9.55 -4.97 -15.04
C ARG A 305 9.08 -6.38 -15.31
N LYS A 306 9.99 -7.24 -15.80
CA LYS A 306 9.74 -8.67 -16.00
C LYS A 306 9.36 -9.35 -14.69
N GLN A 307 10.01 -8.99 -13.58
CA GLN A 307 9.65 -9.48 -12.25
C GLN A 307 8.29 -8.94 -11.81
N TYR A 308 8.04 -7.64 -11.94
CA TYR A 308 6.81 -6.98 -11.52
C TYR A 308 5.58 -7.46 -12.31
N ALA A 309 5.78 -7.91 -13.55
CA ALA A 309 4.72 -8.44 -14.41
C ALA A 309 3.93 -9.59 -13.78
N GLN A 310 4.53 -10.31 -12.82
CA GLN A 310 3.85 -11.37 -12.06
C GLN A 310 2.67 -10.88 -11.22
N TYR A 311 2.58 -9.58 -10.94
CA TYR A 311 1.50 -8.96 -10.17
C TYR A 311 0.33 -8.50 -11.05
N TYR A 312 0.38 -8.70 -12.38
CA TYR A 312 -0.76 -8.43 -13.26
C TYR A 312 -1.50 -9.71 -13.59
N ALA A 313 -2.84 -9.66 -13.51
CA ALA A 313 -3.67 -10.80 -13.88
C ALA A 313 -3.67 -11.04 -15.41
N GLU A 314 -3.54 -9.96 -16.18
CA GLU A 314 -3.39 -10.00 -17.62
C GLU A 314 -1.90 -9.84 -18.00
N PRO A 315 -1.41 -10.54 -19.05
CA PRO A 315 -0.06 -10.35 -19.55
C PRO A 315 0.19 -8.89 -19.95
N VAL A 316 1.32 -8.34 -19.54
CA VAL A 316 1.80 -7.02 -19.95
C VAL A 316 3.11 -7.16 -20.70
N ASP A 317 3.35 -6.29 -21.67
CA ASP A 317 4.66 -6.16 -22.31
C ASP A 317 5.61 -5.49 -21.30
N ALA A 318 6.49 -6.32 -20.71
CA ALA A 318 7.46 -5.92 -19.69
C ALA A 318 8.82 -5.56 -20.28
#